data_AF-A0A1A6FHZ1-F1
#
_entry.id   AF-A0A1A6FHZ1-F1
#
_cell.length_a   1.000
_cell.length_b   1.000
_cell.length_c   1.000
_cell.angle_alpha   90.00
_cell.angle_beta   90.00
_cell.angle_gamma   90.00
#
_symmetry.space_group_name_H-M   'P 1'
#
loop_
_entity.id
_entity.type
_entity.pdbx_description
1 polymer ?
#
loop_
_entity_poly.entity_id
_entity_poly.type
_entity_poly.pdbx_seq_one_letter_code
_entity_poly.pdbx_strand_id
1 'polypeptide(L)'
;MAPDPTAPKVAMLVYPRMVALDLIGPMTVFTIMRWNLQLIWKERTPVSTDVGVPIAANATFAEAYSDPDILFVPGGLLGTIACMQDPEVVDFVAALGARAKWVTSDCTGSLILGAAGLLRGYDATSHWGVADLLPLLGARHVAKRVVRDRNRLTAGGATAGIDFGLVLVSELAGEEASRRDQLILEYAPAPPFRNGTPDEAGPERMADIRKGRVWMDEQARLAVEVARRRLAPG
;
A
#
# COMPACT_ATOMS: atom_id res chain seq x y z
N MET A 1 19.94 -10.20 15.98
CA MET A 1 20.35 -11.35 15.15
C MET A 1 20.57 -10.82 13.74
N ALA A 2 21.58 -11.30 13.01
CA ALA A 2 21.83 -10.83 11.64
C ALA A 2 20.67 -11.21 10.69
N PRO A 3 20.44 -10.44 9.60
CA PRO A 3 19.43 -10.78 8.59
C PRO A 3 19.75 -12.13 7.95
N ASP A 4 18.74 -12.99 7.75
CA ASP A 4 18.91 -14.24 7.01
C ASP A 4 19.02 -13.91 5.52
N PRO A 5 20.17 -14.13 4.86
CA PRO A 5 20.36 -13.74 3.46
C PRO A 5 19.45 -14.50 2.49
N THR A 6 18.82 -15.57 2.93
CA THR A 6 17.87 -16.37 2.13
C THR A 6 16.42 -15.93 2.31
N ALA A 7 16.12 -15.11 3.32
CA ALA A 7 14.78 -14.60 3.56
C ALA A 7 14.40 -13.49 2.54
N PRO A 8 13.12 -13.37 2.15
CA PRO A 8 12.66 -12.33 1.24
C PRO A 8 13.09 -10.91 1.63
N LYS A 9 13.59 -10.15 0.65
CA LYS A 9 13.89 -8.72 0.76
C LYS A 9 12.64 -7.90 0.51
N VAL A 10 12.20 -7.13 1.51
CA VAL A 10 11.00 -6.28 1.43
C VAL A 10 11.40 -4.81 1.48
N ALA A 11 11.20 -4.11 0.37
CA ALA A 11 11.36 -2.67 0.26
C ALA A 11 10.01 -1.99 0.57
N MET A 12 9.89 -1.38 1.75
CA MET A 12 8.66 -0.73 2.22
C MET A 12 8.84 0.79 2.19
N LEU A 13 8.05 1.49 1.39
CA LEU A 13 8.08 2.95 1.36
C LEU A 13 7.54 3.51 2.69
N VAL A 14 8.19 4.53 3.24
CA VAL A 14 7.68 5.31 4.38
C VAL A 14 7.68 6.78 4.01
N TYR A 15 6.60 7.53 4.29
CA TYR A 15 6.48 8.92 3.84
C TYR A 15 5.62 9.78 4.76
N PRO A 16 5.79 11.12 4.76
CA PRO A 16 4.99 12.01 5.60
C PRO A 16 3.48 11.87 5.35
N ARG A 17 2.70 11.86 6.44
CA ARG A 17 1.23 11.73 6.43
C ARG A 17 0.72 10.40 5.85
N MET A 18 1.56 9.37 5.80
CA MET A 18 1.08 8.00 5.61
C MET A 18 0.21 7.58 6.80
N VAL A 19 -0.73 6.66 6.58
CA VAL A 19 -1.41 5.99 7.70
C VAL A 19 -0.43 5.00 8.31
N ALA A 20 -0.13 5.17 9.60
CA ALA A 20 0.83 4.29 10.29
C ALA A 20 0.41 2.82 10.20
N LEU A 21 -0.88 2.54 10.36
CA LEU A 21 -1.43 1.18 10.33
C LEU A 21 -1.22 0.46 9.00
N ASP A 22 -1.33 1.17 7.87
CA ASP A 22 -1.10 0.62 6.53
C ASP A 22 0.33 0.05 6.38
N LEU A 23 1.31 0.66 7.08
CA LEU A 23 2.67 0.14 7.15
C LEU A 23 2.81 -0.97 8.19
N ILE A 24 2.37 -0.69 9.42
CA ILE A 24 2.62 -1.55 10.58
C ILE A 24 1.94 -2.92 10.42
N GLY A 25 0.69 -2.97 9.93
CA GLY A 25 -0.06 -4.23 9.76
C GLY A 25 0.72 -5.32 9.01
N PRO A 26 1.09 -5.10 7.74
CA PRO A 26 1.89 -6.07 6.99
C PRO A 26 3.31 -6.22 7.54
N MET A 27 3.92 -5.15 8.04
CA MET A 27 5.26 -5.21 8.64
C MET A 27 5.30 -6.18 9.83
N THR A 28 4.25 -6.23 10.66
CA THR A 28 4.13 -7.18 11.77
C THR A 28 4.09 -8.62 11.26
N VAL A 29 3.30 -8.91 10.22
CA VAL A 29 3.25 -10.25 9.60
C VAL A 29 4.64 -10.64 9.06
N PHE A 30 5.28 -9.77 8.29
CA PHE A 30 6.59 -10.07 7.71
C PHE A 30 7.71 -10.20 8.76
N THR A 31 7.58 -9.52 9.89
CA THR A 31 8.50 -9.65 11.03
C THR A 31 8.40 -11.03 11.69
N ILE A 32 7.20 -11.61 11.80
CA ILE A 32 7.02 -12.98 12.32
C ILE A 32 7.69 -14.01 11.40
N MET A 33 7.60 -13.80 10.08
CA MET A 33 8.33 -14.59 9.09
C MET A 33 9.83 -14.32 9.05
N ARG A 34 10.31 -13.31 9.78
CA ARG A 34 11.73 -12.90 9.82
C ARG A 34 12.26 -12.48 8.45
N TRP A 35 11.42 -11.87 7.63
CA TRP A 35 11.82 -11.32 6.34
C TRP A 35 12.73 -10.09 6.51
N ASN A 36 13.51 -9.78 5.48
CA ASN A 36 14.48 -8.69 5.51
C ASN A 36 13.81 -7.37 5.12
N LEU A 37 13.38 -6.60 6.12
CA LEU A 37 12.60 -5.38 5.92
C LEU A 37 13.50 -4.15 5.82
N GLN A 38 13.32 -3.39 4.74
CA GLN A 38 13.96 -2.10 4.52
C GLN A 38 12.87 -1.02 4.46
N LEU A 39 12.91 -0.07 5.40
CA LEU A 39 12.04 1.10 5.41
C LEU A 39 12.75 2.20 4.62
N ILE A 40 12.15 2.61 3.50
CA ILE A 40 12.83 3.40 2.48
C ILE A 40 12.15 4.76 2.35
N TRP A 41 12.96 5.82 2.38
CA TRP A 41 12.52 7.18 2.07
C TRP A 41 13.65 8.01 1.43
N LYS A 42 13.42 9.30 1.20
CA LYS A 42 14.44 10.23 0.69
C LYS A 42 15.60 10.41 1.68
N GLU A 43 15.26 10.54 2.95
CA GLU A 43 16.18 10.80 4.06
C GLU A 43 15.86 9.91 5.26
N ARG A 44 16.84 9.76 6.17
CA ARG A 44 16.66 9.02 7.43
C ARG A 44 15.97 9.84 8.54
N THR A 45 15.77 11.14 8.32
CA THR A 45 15.01 11.99 9.24
C THR A 45 13.60 11.41 9.40
N PRO A 46 13.12 11.19 10.64
CA PRO A 46 11.81 10.60 10.86
C PRO A 46 10.68 11.39 10.19
N VAL A 47 9.79 10.68 9.50
CA VAL A 47 8.57 11.25 8.91
C VAL A 47 7.42 11.12 9.89
N SER A 48 6.57 12.15 9.98
CA SER A 48 5.37 12.10 10.82
C SER A 48 4.24 11.37 10.11
N THR A 49 3.60 10.42 10.80
CA THR A 49 2.42 9.67 10.32
C THR A 49 1.12 10.46 10.55
N ASP A 50 -0.02 9.91 10.10
CA ASP A 50 -1.36 10.45 10.36
C ASP A 50 -1.70 10.61 11.85
N VAL A 51 -1.13 9.74 12.71
CA VAL A 51 -1.31 9.76 14.17
C VAL A 51 -0.18 10.49 14.91
N GLY A 52 0.74 11.16 14.19
CA GLY A 52 1.83 11.93 14.78
C GLY A 52 2.98 11.09 15.34
N VAL A 53 2.96 9.77 15.17
CA VAL A 53 4.08 8.89 15.54
C VAL A 53 5.17 9.02 14.47
N PRO A 54 6.40 9.43 14.83
CA PRO A 54 7.49 9.53 13.87
C PRO A 54 8.03 8.16 13.50
N ILE A 55 8.25 7.92 12.20
CA ILE A 55 8.87 6.69 11.68
C ILE A 55 10.12 7.06 10.87
N ALA A 56 11.26 6.48 11.22
CA ALA A 56 12.50 6.68 10.50
C ALA A 56 12.68 5.62 9.40
N ALA A 57 13.07 6.08 8.21
CA ALA A 57 13.61 5.18 7.21
C ALA A 57 14.97 4.63 7.68
N ASN A 58 15.23 3.34 7.43
CA ASN A 58 16.54 2.73 7.67
C ASN A 58 17.44 2.75 6.43
N ALA A 59 16.87 3.08 5.26
CA ALA A 59 17.59 3.31 4.02
C ALA A 59 17.02 4.49 3.23
N THR A 60 17.90 5.20 2.54
CA THR A 60 17.51 6.20 1.54
C THR A 60 17.17 5.53 0.20
N PHE A 61 16.61 6.28 -0.75
CA PHE A 61 16.40 5.81 -2.12
C PHE A 61 17.69 5.29 -2.78
N ALA A 62 18.84 5.92 -2.50
CA ALA A 62 20.14 5.49 -3.01
C ALA A 62 20.67 4.20 -2.38
N GLU A 63 20.21 3.86 -1.17
CA GLU A 63 20.63 2.67 -0.41
C GLU A 63 19.60 1.53 -0.48
N ALA A 64 18.48 1.76 -1.18
CA ALA A 64 17.43 0.76 -1.35
C ALA A 64 17.98 -0.48 -2.07
N TYR A 65 17.41 -1.65 -1.77
CA TYR A 65 17.70 -2.86 -2.53
C TYR A 65 17.55 -2.59 -4.03
N SER A 66 18.55 -2.99 -4.82
CA SER A 66 18.45 -2.90 -6.27
C SER A 66 17.39 -3.89 -6.81
N ASP A 67 17.25 -5.05 -6.18
CA ASP A 67 16.42 -6.17 -6.61
C ASP A 67 15.55 -6.76 -5.46
N PRO A 68 14.64 -5.98 -4.86
CA PRO A 68 13.82 -6.50 -3.77
C PRO A 68 12.89 -7.63 -4.26
N ASP A 69 12.62 -8.61 -3.41
CA ASP A 69 11.58 -9.60 -3.70
C ASP A 69 10.20 -8.93 -3.69
N ILE A 70 9.98 -7.98 -2.78
CA ILE A 70 8.71 -7.28 -2.60
C ILE A 70 8.95 -5.77 -2.54
N LEU A 71 8.28 -5.02 -3.41
CA LEU A 71 8.02 -3.59 -3.22
C LEU A 71 6.66 -3.43 -2.53
N PHE A 72 6.61 -2.72 -1.40
CA PHE A 72 5.40 -2.41 -0.67
C PHE A 72 5.20 -0.90 -0.51
N VAL A 73 4.01 -0.40 -0.84
CA VAL A 73 3.64 1.00 -0.73
C VAL A 73 2.41 1.16 0.18
N PRO A 74 2.53 1.76 1.38
CA PRO A 74 1.39 2.02 2.26
C PRO A 74 0.53 3.16 1.72
N GLY A 75 -0.65 3.37 2.31
CA GLY A 75 -1.53 4.49 2.01
C GLY A 75 -1.45 5.65 3.00
N GLY A 76 -2.51 6.45 2.99
CA GLY A 76 -2.62 7.73 3.69
C GLY A 76 -2.84 8.86 2.69
N LEU A 77 -4.12 9.19 2.44
CA LEU A 77 -4.55 9.97 1.28
C LEU A 77 -3.75 11.25 1.03
N LEU A 78 -3.47 12.05 2.06
CA LEU A 78 -2.71 13.30 1.90
C LEU A 78 -1.22 13.07 1.62
N GLY A 79 -0.62 12.02 2.19
CA GLY A 79 0.73 11.61 1.86
C GLY A 79 0.81 11.00 0.45
N THR A 80 -0.17 10.16 0.10
CA THR A 80 -0.33 9.56 -1.24
C THR A 80 -0.42 10.62 -2.32
N ILE A 81 -1.30 11.63 -2.16
CA ILE A 81 -1.45 12.74 -3.11
C ILE A 81 -0.13 13.47 -3.31
N ALA A 82 0.60 13.77 -2.22
CA ALA A 82 1.90 14.43 -2.31
C ALA A 82 2.92 13.57 -3.05
N CYS A 83 3.00 12.27 -2.75
CA CYS A 83 3.91 11.33 -3.42
C CYS A 83 3.61 11.20 -4.91
N MET A 84 2.34 11.18 -5.33
CA MET A 84 1.97 11.12 -6.75
C MET A 84 2.41 12.37 -7.54
N GLN A 85 2.50 13.51 -6.87
CA GLN A 85 2.90 14.77 -7.50
C GLN A 85 4.42 14.96 -7.52
N ASP A 86 5.14 14.26 -6.63
CA ASP A 86 6.59 14.29 -6.47
C ASP A 86 7.29 13.37 -7.49
N PRO A 87 7.98 13.93 -8.51
CA PRO A 87 8.61 13.14 -9.56
C PRO A 87 9.69 12.18 -9.02
N GLU A 88 10.45 12.60 -8.00
CA GLU A 88 11.50 11.76 -7.41
C GLU A 88 10.92 10.48 -6.82
N VAL A 89 9.77 10.58 -6.13
CA VAL A 89 9.08 9.43 -5.55
C VAL A 89 8.49 8.54 -6.64
N VAL A 90 7.80 9.13 -7.62
CA VAL A 90 7.17 8.37 -8.71
C VAL A 90 8.21 7.62 -9.53
N ASP A 91 9.31 8.28 -9.90
CA ASP A 91 10.38 7.69 -10.70
C ASP A 91 11.11 6.60 -9.92
N PHE A 92 11.37 6.81 -8.63
CA PHE A 92 11.94 5.79 -7.75
C PHE A 92 11.05 4.55 -7.66
N VAL A 93 9.75 4.73 -7.40
CA VAL A 93 8.78 3.63 -7.30
C VAL A 93 8.66 2.90 -8.63
N ALA A 94 8.61 3.61 -9.75
CA ALA A 94 8.57 3.01 -11.09
C ALA A 94 9.81 2.16 -11.36
N ALA A 95 11.01 2.71 -11.10
CA ALA A 95 12.28 2.03 -11.34
C ALA A 95 12.44 0.78 -10.45
N LEU A 96 12.10 0.90 -9.16
CA LEU A 96 12.18 -0.21 -8.22
C LEU A 96 11.14 -1.28 -8.52
N GLY A 97 9.90 -0.88 -8.82
CA GLY A 97 8.80 -1.78 -9.17
C GLY A 97 9.01 -2.54 -10.49
N ALA A 98 9.83 -2.01 -11.40
CA ALA A 98 10.23 -2.72 -12.62
C ALA A 98 11.19 -3.91 -12.34
N ARG A 99 11.87 -3.90 -11.19
CA ARG A 99 12.83 -4.94 -10.79
C ARG A 99 12.32 -5.83 -9.66
N ALA A 100 11.31 -5.37 -8.92
CA ALA A 100 10.70 -6.14 -7.84
C ALA A 100 9.98 -7.39 -8.36
N LYS A 101 10.13 -8.53 -7.66
CA LYS A 101 9.39 -9.76 -8.03
C LYS A 101 7.89 -9.59 -7.76
N TRP A 102 7.53 -8.89 -6.69
CA TRP A 102 6.16 -8.51 -6.33
C TRP A 102 6.02 -7.00 -6.17
N VAL A 103 4.95 -6.44 -6.75
CA VAL A 103 4.59 -5.03 -6.61
C VAL A 103 3.30 -4.93 -5.83
N THR A 104 3.37 -4.35 -4.63
CA THR A 104 2.30 -4.47 -3.65
C THR A 104 1.97 -3.15 -2.98
N SER A 105 0.73 -3.01 -2.52
CA SER A 105 0.30 -1.83 -1.78
C SER A 105 -0.89 -2.12 -0.88
N ASP A 106 -1.04 -1.31 0.16
CA ASP A 106 -2.25 -1.24 0.95
C ASP A 106 -2.95 0.11 0.76
N CYS A 107 -4.27 0.14 0.93
CA CYS A 107 -5.07 1.36 0.98
C CYS A 107 -4.84 2.26 -0.25
N THR A 108 -4.58 3.54 -0.05
CA THR A 108 -4.35 4.52 -1.12
C THR A 108 -2.98 4.38 -1.79
N GLY A 109 -2.08 3.54 -1.28
CA GLY A 109 -0.75 3.30 -1.86
C GLY A 109 -0.81 2.76 -3.30
N SER A 110 -1.90 2.08 -3.65
CA SER A 110 -2.20 1.64 -5.02
C SER A 110 -2.29 2.81 -6.01
N LEU A 111 -2.65 4.02 -5.57
CA LEU A 111 -2.64 5.20 -6.45
C LEU A 111 -1.21 5.68 -6.76
N ILE A 112 -0.25 5.52 -5.85
CA ILE A 112 1.18 5.78 -6.15
C ILE A 112 1.68 4.75 -7.16
N LEU A 113 1.35 3.47 -6.98
CA LEU A 113 1.69 2.42 -7.96
C LEU A 113 1.07 2.71 -9.34
N GLY A 114 -0.18 3.15 -9.36
CA GLY A 114 -0.86 3.58 -10.58
C GLY A 114 -0.18 4.77 -11.23
N ALA A 115 0.20 5.79 -10.47
CA ALA A 115 0.93 6.97 -10.96
C ALA A 115 2.31 6.62 -11.51
N ALA A 116 2.99 5.63 -10.92
CA ALA A 116 4.23 5.04 -11.40
C ALA A 116 4.05 4.12 -12.63
N GLY A 117 2.82 3.95 -13.13
CA GLY A 117 2.51 3.12 -14.30
C GLY A 117 2.54 1.61 -14.03
N LEU A 118 2.68 1.18 -12.77
CA LEU A 118 2.89 -0.22 -12.40
C LEU A 118 1.61 -1.06 -12.38
N LEU A 119 0.44 -0.44 -12.51
CA LEU A 119 -0.88 -1.10 -12.48
C LEU A 119 -1.62 -1.11 -13.82
N ARG A 120 -1.00 -0.64 -14.91
CA ARG A 120 -1.66 -0.64 -16.23
C ARG A 120 -2.02 -2.05 -16.69
N GLY A 121 -3.30 -2.27 -16.95
CA GLY A 121 -3.82 -3.56 -17.37
C GLY A 121 -3.86 -4.62 -16.26
N TYR A 122 -3.67 -4.23 -15.00
CA TYR A 122 -3.79 -5.12 -13.83
C TYR A 122 -5.11 -4.91 -13.11
N ASP A 123 -5.67 -5.99 -12.55
CA ASP A 123 -6.72 -5.89 -11.55
C ASP A 123 -6.12 -5.39 -10.24
N ALA A 124 -6.77 -4.40 -9.62
CA ALA A 124 -6.30 -3.81 -8.37
C ALA A 124 -7.46 -3.30 -7.50
N THR A 125 -7.21 -3.17 -6.20
CA THR A 125 -8.10 -2.51 -5.24
C THR A 125 -7.37 -1.36 -4.54
N SER A 126 -8.12 -0.54 -3.79
CA SER A 126 -7.62 0.59 -3.01
C SER A 126 -8.54 0.83 -1.82
N HIS A 127 -8.28 1.88 -1.05
CA HIS A 127 -9.26 2.39 -0.11
C HIS A 127 -10.55 2.78 -0.84
N TRP A 128 -11.71 2.36 -0.31
CA TRP A 128 -13.04 2.59 -0.91
C TRP A 128 -13.31 4.06 -1.26
N GLY A 129 -12.69 4.98 -0.51
CA GLY A 129 -12.80 6.42 -0.72
C GLY A 129 -12.27 6.91 -2.06
N VAL A 130 -11.36 6.17 -2.71
CA VAL A 130 -10.66 6.58 -3.94
C VAL A 130 -10.45 5.45 -4.96
N ALA A 131 -10.98 4.25 -4.69
CA ALA A 131 -10.79 3.10 -5.56
C ALA A 131 -11.40 3.29 -6.96
N ASP A 132 -12.40 4.17 -7.09
CA ASP A 132 -12.99 4.61 -8.36
C ASP A 132 -12.00 5.37 -9.25
N LEU A 133 -10.86 5.82 -8.72
CA LEU A 133 -9.83 6.54 -9.47
C LEU A 133 -8.80 5.61 -10.14
N LEU A 134 -8.71 4.34 -9.73
CA LEU A 134 -7.77 3.37 -10.30
C LEU A 134 -7.88 3.21 -11.84
N PRO A 135 -9.08 3.18 -12.44
CA PRO A 135 -9.24 3.12 -13.90
C PRO A 135 -8.57 4.27 -14.66
N LEU A 136 -8.50 5.46 -14.06
CA LEU A 136 -7.83 6.61 -14.68
C LEU A 136 -6.31 6.43 -14.77
N LEU A 137 -5.74 5.52 -13.97
CA LEU A 137 -4.32 5.14 -13.98
C LEU A 137 -4.08 3.83 -14.75
N GLY A 138 -5.10 3.32 -15.46
CA GLY A 138 -5.01 2.14 -16.31
C GLY A 138 -5.22 0.80 -15.62
N ALA A 139 -5.55 0.78 -14.32
CA ALA A 139 -5.90 -0.44 -13.60
C ALA A 139 -7.38 -0.80 -13.76
N ARG A 140 -7.76 -2.07 -13.61
CA ARG A 140 -9.17 -2.48 -13.48
C ARG A 140 -9.50 -2.59 -12.01
N HIS A 141 -10.42 -1.74 -11.54
CA HIS A 141 -10.83 -1.77 -10.14
C HIS A 141 -11.65 -3.04 -9.83
N VAL A 142 -11.22 -3.80 -8.81
CA VAL A 142 -11.93 -4.96 -8.26
C VAL A 142 -12.26 -4.69 -6.79
N ALA A 143 -13.54 -4.66 -6.46
CA ALA A 143 -14.04 -4.39 -5.11
C ALA A 143 -13.88 -5.62 -4.19
N LYS A 144 -12.63 -5.96 -3.86
CA LYS A 144 -12.27 -6.97 -2.86
C LYS A 144 -11.30 -6.39 -1.84
N ARG A 145 -11.25 -7.03 -0.67
CA ARG A 145 -10.35 -6.63 0.43
C ARG A 145 -8.87 -6.79 0.06
N VAL A 146 -8.53 -7.86 -0.66
CA VAL A 146 -7.21 -8.11 -1.25
C VAL A 146 -7.43 -8.60 -2.68
N VAL A 147 -6.67 -8.05 -3.63
CA VAL A 147 -6.72 -8.38 -5.06
C VAL A 147 -5.34 -8.78 -5.51
N ARG A 148 -5.23 -10.02 -6.00
CA ARG A 148 -4.05 -10.54 -6.69
C ARG A 148 -4.30 -10.55 -8.19
N ASP A 149 -3.35 -10.01 -8.96
CA ASP A 149 -3.24 -10.22 -10.40
C ASP A 149 -1.78 -10.44 -10.77
N ARG A 150 -1.44 -11.66 -11.18
CA ARG A 150 -0.05 -12.10 -11.46
C ARG A 150 0.85 -11.81 -10.25
N ASN A 151 1.75 -10.83 -10.36
CA ASN A 151 2.67 -10.40 -9.31
C ASN A 151 2.30 -9.03 -8.69
N ARG A 152 1.08 -8.55 -8.93
CA ARG A 152 0.49 -7.41 -8.22
C ARG A 152 -0.41 -7.94 -7.12
N LEU A 153 -0.19 -7.47 -5.90
CA LEU A 153 -1.05 -7.76 -4.75
C LEU A 153 -1.40 -6.44 -4.06
N THR A 154 -2.66 -6.04 -4.19
CA THR A 154 -3.17 -4.76 -3.65
C THR A 154 -4.26 -5.02 -2.63
N ALA A 155 -4.36 -4.16 -1.62
CA ALA A 155 -5.33 -4.30 -0.55
C ALA A 155 -6.12 -3.02 -0.29
N GLY A 156 -7.29 -3.21 0.33
CA GLY A 156 -8.25 -2.17 0.65
C GLY A 156 -7.79 -1.25 1.78
N GLY A 157 -8.71 -0.67 2.55
CA GLY A 157 -8.35 0.32 3.56
C GLY A 157 -7.74 -0.26 4.85
N ALA A 158 -6.65 0.35 5.31
CA ALA A 158 -6.09 0.28 6.66
C ALA A 158 -5.86 -1.13 7.23
N THR A 159 -6.88 -1.73 7.83
CA THR A 159 -6.74 -3.06 8.44
C THR A 159 -6.54 -4.17 7.40
N ALA A 160 -6.81 -3.88 6.12
CA ALA A 160 -6.57 -4.82 5.03
C ALA A 160 -5.08 -5.19 4.88
N GLY A 161 -4.16 -4.36 5.37
CA GLY A 161 -2.73 -4.65 5.39
C GLY A 161 -2.34 -5.92 6.15
N ILE A 162 -3.08 -6.32 7.20
CA ILE A 162 -2.82 -7.58 7.92
C ILE A 162 -3.23 -8.78 7.07
N ASP A 163 -4.44 -8.76 6.51
CA ASP A 163 -4.92 -9.82 5.62
C ASP A 163 -4.06 -9.94 4.36
N PHE A 164 -3.64 -8.80 3.81
CA PHE A 164 -2.66 -8.73 2.72
C PHE A 164 -1.35 -9.44 3.09
N GLY A 165 -0.82 -9.16 4.28
CA GLY A 165 0.40 -9.81 4.77
C GLY A 165 0.22 -11.33 4.82
N LEU A 166 -0.88 -11.81 5.40
CA LEU A 166 -1.19 -13.24 5.49
C LEU A 166 -1.37 -13.90 4.12
N VAL A 167 -2.03 -13.22 3.17
CA VAL A 167 -2.14 -13.68 1.78
C VAL A 167 -0.77 -13.77 1.14
N LEU A 168 0.07 -12.75 1.26
CA LEU A 168 1.41 -12.76 0.65
C LEU A 168 2.32 -13.83 1.26
N VAL A 169 2.24 -14.05 2.58
CA VAL A 169 2.95 -15.17 3.24
C VAL A 169 2.46 -16.51 2.68
N SER A 170 1.15 -16.68 2.48
CA SER A 170 0.62 -17.91 1.89
C SER A 170 1.15 -18.16 0.46
N GLU A 171 1.29 -17.09 -0.34
CA GLU A 171 1.81 -17.17 -1.71
C GLU A 171 3.30 -17.51 -1.77
N LEU A 172 4.09 -17.08 -0.78
CA LEU A 172 5.55 -17.19 -0.81
C LEU A 172 6.11 -18.31 0.07
N ALA A 173 5.42 -18.65 1.15
CA ALA A 173 5.87 -19.62 2.16
C ALA A 173 4.85 -20.74 2.43
N GLY A 174 3.70 -20.73 1.74
CA GLY A 174 2.65 -21.73 1.85
C GLY A 174 1.61 -21.45 2.96
N GLU A 175 0.46 -22.11 2.85
CA GLU A 175 -0.69 -21.88 3.73
C GLU A 175 -0.37 -22.13 5.21
N GLU A 176 0.41 -23.16 5.53
CA GLU A 176 0.75 -23.49 6.93
C GLU A 176 1.60 -22.40 7.60
N ALA A 177 2.51 -21.75 6.86
CA ALA A 177 3.25 -20.62 7.38
C ALA A 177 2.31 -19.45 7.69
N SER A 178 1.35 -19.17 6.80
CA SER A 178 0.34 -18.13 6.99
C SER A 178 -0.58 -18.42 8.18
N ARG A 179 -1.06 -19.67 8.35
CA ARG A 179 -1.87 -20.09 9.50
C ARG A 179 -1.12 -19.95 10.82
N ARG A 180 0.17 -20.31 10.84
CA ARG A 180 1.03 -20.14 12.01
C ARG A 180 1.17 -18.66 12.38
N ASP A 181 1.41 -17.80 11.39
CA ASP A 181 1.52 -16.35 11.61
C ASP A 181 0.19 -15.76 12.11
N GLN A 182 -0.94 -16.18 11.53
CA GLN A 182 -2.26 -15.80 11.99
C GLN A 182 -2.47 -16.18 13.47
N LEU A 183 -2.04 -17.39 13.88
CA LEU A 183 -2.13 -17.85 15.27
C LEU A 183 -1.21 -17.06 16.21
N ILE A 184 0.03 -16.77 15.80
CA ILE A 184 0.98 -15.96 16.60
C ILE A 184 0.42 -14.55 16.84
N LEU A 185 -0.26 -13.98 15.85
CA LEU A 185 -0.93 -12.68 15.98
C LEU A 185 -2.21 -12.71 16.82
N GLU A 186 -2.72 -13.90 17.13
CA GLU A 186 -4.09 -14.09 17.62
C GLU A 186 -5.10 -13.33 16.73
N TYR A 187 -4.88 -13.38 15.41
CA TYR A 187 -5.67 -12.61 14.46
C TYR A 187 -7.04 -13.25 14.23
N ALA A 188 -7.94 -13.02 15.17
CA ALA A 188 -9.34 -13.42 15.20
C ALA A 188 -10.23 -12.19 15.43
N PRO A 189 -10.33 -11.28 14.45
CA PRO A 189 -11.04 -10.02 14.63
C PRO A 189 -12.53 -10.23 14.92
N ALA A 190 -13.04 -9.55 15.96
CA ALA A 190 -14.46 -9.49 16.30
C ALA A 190 -14.92 -8.02 16.40
N PRO A 191 -15.15 -7.34 15.26
CA PRO A 191 -15.53 -5.94 15.26
C PRO A 191 -16.85 -5.70 16.03
N PRO A 192 -16.95 -4.66 16.86
CA PRO A 192 -18.17 -4.37 17.63
C PRO A 192 -19.34 -3.87 16.77
N PHE A 193 -19.09 -3.51 15.50
CA PHE A 193 -20.10 -3.01 14.57
C PHE A 193 -19.90 -3.57 13.17
N ARG A 194 -21.00 -3.73 12.43
CA ARG A 194 -21.00 -4.04 10.99
C ARG A 194 -21.07 -2.76 10.17
N ASN A 195 -19.92 -2.12 10.00
CA ASN A 195 -19.80 -0.82 9.32
C ASN A 195 -18.42 -0.68 8.62
N GLY A 196 -17.78 -1.81 8.31
CA GLY A 196 -16.40 -1.81 7.82
C GLY A 196 -16.28 -1.59 6.31
N THR A 197 -17.38 -1.68 5.58
CA THR A 197 -17.44 -1.56 4.12
C THR A 197 -18.56 -0.59 3.69
N PRO A 198 -18.48 -0.01 2.47
CA PRO A 198 -19.57 0.80 1.93
C PRO A 198 -20.94 0.11 1.93
N ASP A 199 -20.95 -1.19 1.61
CA ASP A 199 -22.18 -1.99 1.55
C ASP A 199 -22.81 -2.17 2.94
N GLU A 200 -21.99 -2.40 3.97
CA GLU A 200 -22.47 -2.48 5.36
C GLU A 200 -22.91 -1.12 5.92
N ALA A 201 -22.20 -0.05 5.56
CA ALA A 201 -22.50 1.30 6.04
C ALA A 201 -23.79 1.88 5.43
N GLY A 202 -24.11 1.49 4.19
CA GLY A 202 -25.28 1.97 3.46
C GLY A 202 -25.12 3.38 2.86
N PRO A 203 -26.00 3.76 1.92
CA PRO A 203 -25.84 4.96 1.10
C PRO A 203 -25.93 6.28 1.89
N GLU A 204 -26.77 6.34 2.92
CA GLU A 204 -26.94 7.54 3.74
C GLU A 204 -25.65 7.90 4.49
N ARG A 205 -25.06 6.92 5.16
CA ARG A 205 -23.80 7.09 5.91
C ARG A 205 -22.63 7.36 4.98
N MET A 206 -22.60 6.68 3.83
CA MET A 206 -21.61 6.96 2.79
C MET A 206 -21.70 8.41 2.29
N ALA A 207 -22.92 8.92 2.06
CA ALA A 207 -23.13 10.30 1.67
C ALA A 207 -22.68 11.28 2.78
N ASP A 208 -22.98 10.98 4.04
CA ASP A 208 -22.56 11.79 5.18
C ASP A 208 -21.03 11.88 5.30
N ILE A 209 -20.32 10.75 5.26
CA ILE A 209 -18.86 10.72 5.29
C ILE A 209 -18.27 11.49 4.10
N ARG A 210 -18.87 11.37 2.90
CA ARG A 210 -18.41 12.09 1.70
C ARG A 210 -18.53 13.61 1.85
N LYS A 211 -19.54 14.14 2.53
CA LYS A 211 -19.70 15.60 2.77
C LYS A 211 -18.48 16.19 3.49
N GLY A 212 -17.91 15.45 4.45
CA GLY A 212 -16.74 15.90 5.23
C GLY A 212 -15.40 15.88 4.47
N ARG A 213 -15.37 15.29 3.27
CA ARG A 213 -14.11 15.05 2.53
C ARG A 213 -14.13 15.45 1.06
N VAL A 214 -15.06 16.32 0.67
CA VAL A 214 -15.16 16.85 -0.71
C VAL A 214 -13.82 17.41 -1.20
N TRP A 215 -13.16 18.22 -0.38
CA TRP A 215 -11.87 18.83 -0.72
C TRP A 215 -10.78 17.78 -0.93
N MET A 216 -10.75 16.70 -0.12
CA MET A 216 -9.79 15.62 -0.28
C MET A 216 -10.03 14.84 -1.57
N ASP A 217 -11.30 14.58 -1.90
CA ASP A 217 -11.69 13.88 -3.11
C ASP A 217 -11.32 14.67 -4.37
N GLU A 218 -11.49 15.99 -4.34
CA GLU A 218 -11.07 16.88 -5.42
C GLU A 218 -9.54 16.87 -5.61
N GLN A 219 -8.77 16.98 -4.52
CA GLN A 219 -7.30 16.90 -4.57
C GLN A 219 -6.81 15.55 -5.10
N ALA A 220 -7.45 14.45 -4.69
CA ALA A 220 -7.14 13.11 -5.19
C ALA A 220 -7.39 13.00 -6.70
N ARG A 221 -8.55 13.48 -7.18
CA ARG A 221 -8.88 13.51 -8.61
C ARG A 221 -7.88 14.34 -9.41
N LEU A 222 -7.51 15.51 -8.91
CA LEU A 222 -6.53 16.38 -9.58
C LEU A 222 -5.16 15.70 -9.69
N ALA A 223 -4.68 15.08 -8.61
CA ALA A 223 -3.41 14.35 -8.62
C ALA A 223 -3.44 13.15 -9.59
N VAL A 224 -4.54 12.40 -9.62
CA VAL A 224 -4.75 11.30 -10.57
C VAL A 224 -4.76 11.80 -12.02
N GLU A 225 -5.41 12.93 -12.30
CA GLU A 225 -5.44 13.50 -13.65
C GLU A 225 -4.05 13.98 -14.11
N VAL A 226 -3.27 14.59 -13.21
CA VAL A 226 -1.87 14.95 -13.49
C VAL A 226 -1.04 13.70 -13.79
N ALA A 227 -1.16 12.66 -12.97
CA ALA A 227 -0.47 11.39 -13.19
C ALA A 227 -0.90 10.73 -14.52
N ARG A 228 -2.20 10.70 -14.83
CA ARG A 228 -2.75 10.16 -16.08
C ARG A 228 -2.14 10.83 -17.31
N ARG A 229 -1.95 12.16 -17.28
CA ARG A 229 -1.31 12.91 -18.37
C ARG A 229 0.16 12.54 -18.54
N ARG A 230 0.92 12.39 -17.45
CA ARG A 230 2.31 11.89 -17.49
C ARG A 230 2.40 10.48 -18.09
N LEU A 231 1.35 9.69 -17.90
CA LEU A 231 1.23 8.32 -18.36
C LEU A 231 0.70 8.20 -19.81
N ALA A 232 0.26 9.27 -20.48
CA ALA A 232 -0.20 9.16 -21.86
C ALA A 232 0.98 8.81 -22.79
N PRO A 233 0.82 7.88 -23.76
CA PRO A 233 1.84 7.72 -24.80
C PRO A 233 2.01 9.06 -25.54
N GLY A 234 3.26 9.50 -25.69
CA GLY A 234 3.62 10.70 -26.44
C GLY A 234 3.45 10.52 -27.95
#